data_AF-X1FLZ6-F1
#
_entry.id   AF-X1FLZ6-F1
#
_cell.length_a   1.000
_cell.length_b   1.000
_cell.length_c   1.000
_cell.angle_alpha   90.00
_cell.angle_beta   90.00
_cell.angle_gamma   90.00
#
_symmetry.space_group_name_H-M   'P 1'
#
loop_
_entity.id
_entity.type
_entity.pdbx_description
1 polymer ?
#
loop_
_entity_poly.entity_id
_entity_poly.type
_entity_poly.pdbx_seq_one_letter_code
_entity_poly.pdbx_strand_id
1 'polypeptide(L)'
;QTVAEVINVKYREGLIKNRYIYRTFIMPTQAERIEAIRLKLNPIKSEIKNKKVLLIDDSIVRGNTSREIISLFRDVGAKEVYYASYSPPLRFPCVYGIDMQTKGEFIAQDKSIEEIKRSIKADALIYQSIEGLIRGVGSGLKGFCTACFTGSYPTKIPPLLLERIEADRMMTKTSKFEE
;
A
#
# COMPACT_ATOMS: atom_id res chain seq x y z
N GLN A 1 13.77 5.79 10.27
CA GLN A 1 15.20 5.83 10.61
C GLN A 1 15.68 4.48 11.14
N THR A 2 14.93 3.86 12.05
CA THR A 2 15.26 2.57 12.71
C THR A 2 15.63 1.42 11.76
N VAL A 3 14.90 1.21 10.65
CA VAL A 3 15.23 0.13 9.70
C VAL A 3 16.61 0.33 9.07
N ALA A 4 16.94 1.55 8.66
CA ALA A 4 18.22 1.86 8.01
C ALA A 4 19.40 1.67 8.96
N GLU A 5 19.23 2.03 10.23
CA GLU A 5 20.22 1.82 11.29
C GLU A 5 20.44 0.32 11.56
N VAL A 6 19.36 -0.46 11.70
CA VAL A 6 19.43 -1.90 11.98
C VAL A 6 20.13 -2.68 10.86
N ILE A 7 19.90 -2.32 9.60
CA ILE A 7 20.52 -3.00 8.45
C ILE A 7 21.82 -2.30 7.98
N ASN A 8 22.30 -1.31 8.73
CA ASN A 8 23.53 -0.55 8.45
C ASN A 8 23.60 0.04 7.04
N VAL A 9 22.53 0.71 6.61
CA VAL A 9 22.48 1.46 5.35
C VAL A 9 22.15 2.93 5.58
N LYS A 10 22.53 3.77 4.62
CA LYS A 10 22.26 5.21 4.70
C LYS A 10 20.78 5.49 4.40
N TYR A 11 20.07 6.08 5.36
CA TYR A 11 18.77 6.70 5.10
C TYR A 11 18.94 7.92 4.19
N ARG A 12 18.06 8.05 3.19
CA ARG A 12 18.01 9.17 2.26
C ARG A 12 16.57 9.48 1.90
N GLU A 13 16.28 10.76 1.74
CA GLU A 13 15.03 11.19 1.10
C GLU A 13 15.14 10.93 -0.40
N GLY A 14 14.53 9.84 -0.88
CA GLY A 14 14.50 9.52 -2.31
C GLY A 14 13.38 10.24 -3.06
N LEU A 15 12.34 10.68 -2.34
CA LEU A 15 11.15 11.33 -2.88
C LEU A 15 10.84 12.59 -2.08
N ILE A 16 10.50 13.66 -2.78
CA ILE A 16 9.93 14.86 -2.20
C ILE A 16 8.44 14.89 -2.50
N LYS A 17 7.62 14.91 -1.45
CA LYS A 17 6.17 15.08 -1.58
C LYS A 17 5.86 16.51 -1.99
N ASN A 18 5.14 16.67 -3.10
CA ASN A 18 4.65 17.97 -3.51
C ASN A 18 3.55 18.43 -2.53
N ARG A 19 3.83 19.49 -1.76
CA ARG A 19 2.91 20.03 -0.75
C ARG A 19 1.72 20.77 -1.35
N TYR A 20 1.85 21.24 -2.59
CA TYR A 20 0.87 22.11 -3.25
C TYR A 20 0.16 21.40 -4.40
N ILE A 21 -0.13 20.10 -4.25
CA ILE A 21 -0.90 19.38 -5.24
C ILE A 21 -2.40 19.56 -4.99
N TYR A 22 -3.11 20.09 -5.98
CA TYR A 22 -4.56 20.18 -5.98
C TYR A 22 -5.20 18.81 -6.19
N ARG A 23 -6.46 18.66 -5.78
CA ARG A 23 -7.25 17.49 -6.16
C ARG A 23 -7.33 17.46 -7.69
N THR A 24 -6.92 16.36 -8.30
CA THR A 24 -7.05 16.16 -9.75
C THR A 24 -8.54 16.01 -10.05
N PHE A 25 -9.17 17.09 -10.52
CA PHE A 25 -10.53 17.08 -11.02
C PHE A 25 -10.58 16.12 -12.22
N ILE A 26 -11.50 15.15 -12.16
CA ILE A 26 -11.85 14.14 -13.16
C ILE A 26 -10.85 14.02 -14.33
N MET A 27 -9.86 13.13 -14.18
CA MET A 27 -8.99 12.76 -15.30
C MET A 27 -9.66 11.65 -16.11
N PRO A 28 -9.94 11.87 -17.41
CA PRO A 28 -10.71 10.96 -18.24
C PRO A 28 -9.99 9.63 -18.51
N THR A 29 -8.65 9.60 -18.42
CA THR A 29 -7.88 8.39 -18.70
C THR A 29 -7.09 7.87 -17.50
N GLN A 30 -6.87 6.54 -17.48
CA GLN A 30 -6.00 5.90 -16.50
C GLN A 30 -4.53 6.36 -16.64
N ALA A 31 -4.11 6.73 -17.86
CA ALA A 31 -2.78 7.26 -18.15
C ALA A 31 -2.54 8.61 -17.46
N GLU A 32 -3.49 9.55 -17.54
CA GLU A 32 -3.38 10.85 -16.86
C GLU A 32 -3.41 10.70 -15.34
N ARG A 33 -4.15 9.72 -14.80
CA ARG A 33 -4.10 9.40 -13.36
C ARG A 33 -2.71 8.91 -12.91
N ILE A 34 -2.03 8.15 -13.75
CA ILE A 34 -0.65 7.70 -13.50
C ILE A 34 0.31 8.90 -13.53
N GLU A 35 0.14 9.81 -14.49
CA GLU A 35 0.92 11.04 -14.58
C GLU A 35 0.70 11.96 -13.36
N ALA A 36 -0.54 12.02 -12.85
CA ALA A 36 -0.84 12.75 -11.61
C ALA A 36 -0.15 12.17 -10.37
N ILE A 37 0.13 10.86 -10.32
CA ILE A 37 0.95 10.28 -9.24
C ILE A 37 2.39 10.78 -9.35
N ARG A 38 2.93 10.92 -10.57
CA ARG A 38 4.25 11.53 -10.80
C ARG A 38 4.30 12.99 -10.34
N LEU A 39 3.18 13.73 -10.44
CA LEU A 39 3.07 15.10 -9.90
C LEU A 39 3.07 15.15 -8.36
N LYS A 40 2.70 14.06 -7.67
CA LYS A 40 2.67 13.98 -6.19
C LYS A 40 4.05 13.80 -5.58
N LEU A 41 4.93 13.06 -6.26
CA LEU A 41 6.19 12.58 -5.71
C LEU A 41 7.31 12.85 -6.71
N ASN A 42 8.21 13.76 -6.36
CA ASN A 42 9.37 14.09 -7.18
C ASN A 42 10.59 13.27 -6.74
N PRO A 43 11.22 12.49 -7.65
CA PRO A 43 12.38 11.69 -7.31
C PRO A 43 13.67 12.53 -7.27
N ILE A 44 14.48 12.34 -6.22
CA ILE A 44 15.82 12.95 -6.14
C ILE A 44 16.80 12.05 -6.88
N LYS A 45 16.99 12.30 -8.19
CA LYS A 45 17.80 11.46 -9.08
C LYS A 45 19.22 11.18 -8.57
N SER A 46 19.88 12.18 -7.96
CA SER A 46 21.23 12.03 -7.39
C SER A 46 21.28 10.99 -6.24
N GLU A 47 20.17 10.81 -5.53
CA GLU A 47 20.09 9.82 -4.46
C GLU A 47 19.74 8.41 -4.94
N ILE A 48 19.23 8.27 -6.17
CA ILE A 48 18.68 7.00 -6.69
C ILE A 48 19.57 6.37 -7.76
N LYS A 49 20.12 7.17 -8.68
CA LYS A 49 20.80 6.69 -9.88
C LYS A 49 21.94 5.71 -9.54
N ASN A 50 21.98 4.58 -10.23
CA ASN A 50 22.98 3.52 -10.11
C ASN A 50 23.05 2.83 -8.73
N LYS A 51 22.05 3.00 -7.85
CA LYS A 51 22.00 2.37 -6.53
C LYS A 51 20.96 1.25 -6.47
N LYS A 52 21.14 0.33 -5.52
CA LYS A 52 20.06 -0.56 -5.05
C LYS A 52 19.32 0.16 -3.93
N VAL A 53 18.00 0.25 -4.03
CA VAL A 53 17.19 1.04 -3.09
C VAL A 53 16.17 0.15 -2.39
N LEU A 54 15.93 0.43 -1.12
CA LEU A 54 14.81 -0.13 -0.36
C LEU A 54 13.79 0.97 -0.11
N LEU A 55 12.63 0.83 -0.73
CA LEU A 55 11.46 1.66 -0.47
C LEU A 55 10.71 1.09 0.73
N ILE A 56 10.28 1.96 1.63
CA ILE A 56 9.47 1.57 2.79
C ILE A 56 8.20 2.41 2.78
N ASP A 57 7.05 1.73 2.80
CA ASP A 57 5.73 2.34 2.83
C ASP A 57 4.91 1.82 4.01
N ASP A 58 3.82 2.51 4.34
CA ASP A 58 2.96 2.11 5.44
C ASP A 58 2.25 0.77 5.17
N SER A 59 1.71 0.62 3.97
CA SER A 59 0.83 -0.48 3.58
C SER A 59 0.72 -0.59 2.06
N ILE A 60 0.29 -1.76 1.57
CA ILE A 60 -0.04 -1.94 0.15
C ILE A 60 -1.50 -2.39 0.06
N VAL A 61 -2.38 -1.49 -0.42
CA VAL A 61 -3.81 -1.76 -0.59
C VAL A 61 -4.12 -2.32 -1.97
N ARG A 62 -4.06 -1.48 -3.03
CA ARG A 62 -4.30 -1.89 -4.42
C ARG A 62 -3.02 -2.17 -5.21
N GLY A 63 -1.87 -1.72 -4.71
CA GLY A 63 -0.56 -1.86 -5.33
C GLY A 63 -0.26 -0.95 -6.53
N ASN A 64 -1.25 -0.21 -7.07
CA ASN A 64 -1.02 0.75 -8.17
C ASN A 64 0.02 1.82 -7.77
N THR A 65 -0.15 2.46 -6.62
CA THR A 65 0.81 3.47 -6.12
C THR A 65 2.21 2.88 -5.98
N SER A 66 2.34 1.71 -5.35
CA SER A 66 3.63 1.03 -5.18
C SER A 66 4.29 0.72 -6.53
N ARG A 67 3.52 0.23 -7.50
CA ARG A 67 3.99 -0.05 -8.86
C ARG A 67 4.48 1.22 -9.56
N GLU A 68 3.74 2.32 -9.46
CA GLU A 68 4.14 3.59 -10.07
C GLU A 68 5.38 4.18 -9.42
N ILE A 69 5.51 4.10 -8.09
CA ILE A 69 6.72 4.53 -7.38
C ILE A 69 7.92 3.68 -7.82
N ILE A 70 7.77 2.35 -7.92
CA ILE A 70 8.84 1.47 -8.41
C ILE A 70 9.24 1.86 -9.84
N SER A 71 8.26 2.10 -10.72
CA SER A 71 8.53 2.56 -12.09
C SER A 71 9.31 3.87 -12.09
N LEU A 72 8.90 4.85 -11.28
CA LEU A 72 9.56 6.14 -11.16
C LEU A 72 11.04 6.00 -10.74
N PHE A 73 11.34 5.11 -9.79
CA PHE A 73 12.72 4.85 -9.36
C PHE A 73 13.56 4.19 -10.45
N ARG A 74 12.97 3.25 -11.22
CA ARG A 74 13.64 2.65 -12.36
C ARG A 74 13.89 3.66 -13.47
N ASP A 75 12.93 4.53 -13.78
CA ASP A 75 13.03 5.58 -14.79
C ASP A 75 14.18 6.56 -14.52
N VAL A 76 14.47 6.85 -13.24
CA VAL A 76 15.60 7.71 -12.85
C VAL A 76 16.94 6.95 -12.69
N GLY A 77 16.94 5.64 -12.92
CA GLY A 77 18.13 4.81 -13.03
C GLY A 77 18.50 3.99 -11.79
N ALA A 78 17.55 3.61 -10.93
CA ALA A 78 17.81 2.62 -9.89
C ALA A 78 18.23 1.26 -10.50
N LYS A 79 19.22 0.58 -9.91
CA LYS A 79 19.66 -0.76 -10.34
C LYS A 79 18.66 -1.84 -9.93
N GLU A 80 18.28 -1.81 -8.65
CA GLU A 80 17.32 -2.72 -8.04
C GLU A 80 16.44 -1.91 -7.09
N VAL A 81 15.16 -2.22 -7.05
CA VAL A 81 14.13 -1.60 -6.23
C VAL A 81 13.45 -2.67 -5.39
N TYR A 82 13.84 -2.72 -4.11
CA TYR A 82 13.17 -3.51 -3.09
C TYR A 82 12.05 -2.70 -2.44
N TYR A 83 11.01 -3.39 -1.98
CA TYR A 83 9.86 -2.76 -1.32
C TYR A 83 9.58 -3.44 0.02
N ALA A 84 9.37 -2.65 1.07
CA ALA A 84 8.96 -3.13 2.38
C ALA A 84 7.69 -2.40 2.85
N SER A 85 6.74 -3.15 3.39
CA SER A 85 5.50 -2.65 3.98
C SER A 85 5.58 -2.76 5.50
N TYR A 86 5.32 -1.65 6.21
CA TYR A 86 5.22 -1.66 7.68
C TYR A 86 3.98 -2.40 8.20
N SER A 87 2.94 -2.56 7.37
CA SER A 87 1.81 -3.41 7.67
C SER A 87 2.01 -4.83 7.12
N PRO A 88 1.38 -5.85 7.73
CA PRO A 88 1.09 -7.12 7.07
C PRO A 88 0.18 -6.93 5.83
N PRO A 89 0.04 -7.96 4.97
CA PRO A 89 -0.84 -7.90 3.82
C PRO A 89 -2.31 -7.69 4.24
N LEU A 90 -2.94 -6.64 3.72
CA LEU A 90 -4.36 -6.38 3.92
C LEU A 90 -5.19 -7.33 3.05
N ARG A 91 -5.98 -8.19 3.67
CA ARG A 91 -6.74 -9.25 2.99
C ARG A 91 -8.25 -9.16 3.24
N PHE A 92 -8.66 -8.45 4.29
CA PHE A 92 -10.06 -8.37 4.71
C PHE A 92 -10.48 -6.92 4.98
N PRO A 93 -11.74 -6.56 4.68
CA PRO A 93 -12.22 -5.21 4.91
C PRO A 93 -12.44 -4.93 6.40
N CYS A 94 -12.29 -3.67 6.80
CA CYS A 94 -12.67 -3.22 8.13
C CYS A 94 -14.17 -2.92 8.20
N VAL A 95 -14.81 -3.32 9.31
CA VAL A 95 -16.22 -3.03 9.63
C VAL A 95 -16.37 -2.16 10.88
N TYR A 96 -15.26 -1.66 11.42
CA TYR A 96 -15.20 -0.87 12.65
C TYR A 96 -14.87 0.60 12.40
N GLY A 97 -15.21 1.13 11.22
CA GLY A 97 -15.12 2.56 10.90
C GLY A 97 -13.87 3.01 10.16
N ILE A 98 -12.91 2.12 9.85
CA ILE A 98 -11.83 2.45 8.91
C ILE A 98 -12.34 2.26 7.49
N ASP A 99 -12.38 3.36 6.72
CA ASP A 99 -12.73 3.27 5.30
C ASP A 99 -11.64 2.49 4.55
N MET A 100 -12.01 1.31 4.08
CA MET A 100 -11.15 0.40 3.33
C MET A 100 -11.84 0.06 2.03
N GLN A 101 -11.05 -0.34 1.04
CA GLN A 101 -11.58 -0.80 -0.24
C GLN A 101 -12.35 -2.12 -0.08
N THR A 102 -13.11 -2.52 -1.11
CA THR A 102 -13.80 -3.82 -1.09
C THR A 102 -12.80 -4.96 -1.17
N LYS A 103 -13.22 -6.16 -0.77
CA LYS A 103 -12.32 -7.33 -0.73
C LYS A 103 -11.67 -7.55 -2.10
N GLY A 104 -12.48 -7.46 -3.16
CA GLY A 104 -12.09 -7.54 -4.59
C GLY A 104 -10.95 -6.61 -5.03
N GLU A 105 -10.66 -5.54 -4.29
CA GLU A 105 -9.70 -4.52 -4.68
C GLU A 105 -8.35 -4.64 -3.98
N PHE A 106 -8.23 -5.50 -2.97
CA PHE A 106 -6.95 -5.71 -2.30
C PHE A 106 -6.01 -6.50 -3.19
N ILE A 107 -4.81 -5.97 -3.43
CA ILE A 107 -3.79 -6.68 -4.22
C ILE A 107 -3.40 -8.00 -3.57
N ALA A 108 -3.48 -8.08 -2.24
CA ALA A 108 -3.16 -9.28 -1.48
C ALA A 108 -4.36 -10.24 -1.36
N GLN A 109 -5.52 -9.93 -1.94
CA GLN A 109 -6.62 -10.89 -1.94
C GLN A 109 -6.18 -12.15 -2.70
N ASP A 110 -6.24 -13.30 -2.02
CA ASP A 110 -5.95 -14.63 -2.56
C ASP A 110 -4.59 -14.79 -3.29
N LYS A 111 -3.67 -13.82 -3.11
CA LYS A 111 -2.32 -13.85 -3.67
C LYS A 111 -1.27 -14.14 -2.60
N SER A 112 -0.26 -14.89 -3.01
CA SER A 112 1.00 -15.05 -2.31
C SER A 112 1.83 -13.76 -2.38
N ILE A 113 2.78 -13.60 -1.46
CA ILE A 113 3.71 -12.45 -1.45
C ILE A 113 4.48 -12.36 -2.77
N GLU A 114 4.86 -13.51 -3.33
CA GLU A 114 5.60 -13.60 -4.58
C GLU A 114 4.77 -13.13 -5.79
N GLU A 115 3.47 -13.43 -5.83
CA GLU A 115 2.56 -12.88 -6.84
C GLU A 115 2.38 -11.37 -6.72
N ILE A 116 2.28 -10.86 -5.49
CA ILE A 116 2.18 -9.41 -5.24
C ILE A 116 3.46 -8.71 -5.69
N LYS A 117 4.64 -9.27 -5.36
CA LYS A 117 5.95 -8.77 -5.79
C LYS A 117 6.00 -8.60 -7.31
N ARG A 118 5.60 -9.64 -8.05
CA ARG A 118 5.52 -9.59 -9.52
C ARG A 118 4.54 -8.54 -10.01
N SER A 119 3.38 -8.42 -9.38
CA SER A 119 2.34 -7.45 -9.74
C SER A 119 2.81 -6.00 -9.60
N ILE A 120 3.62 -5.68 -8.58
CA ILE A 120 4.18 -4.34 -8.36
C ILE A 120 5.54 -4.13 -9.03
N LYS A 121 6.14 -5.18 -9.61
CA LYS A 121 7.44 -5.18 -10.29
C LYS A 121 8.66 -4.84 -9.40
N ALA A 122 8.57 -5.21 -8.12
CA ALA A 122 9.69 -5.08 -7.18
C ALA A 122 10.69 -6.25 -7.36
N ASP A 123 11.97 -6.01 -7.09
CA ASP A 123 13.00 -7.06 -7.09
C ASP A 123 12.87 -7.97 -5.84
N ALA A 124 12.44 -7.38 -4.72
CA ALA A 124 12.02 -8.09 -3.51
C ALA A 124 10.86 -7.35 -2.84
N LEU A 125 9.99 -8.10 -2.17
CA LEU A 125 8.87 -7.57 -1.39
C LEU A 125 8.90 -8.18 0.01
N ILE A 126 8.92 -7.31 1.02
CA ILE A 126 8.89 -7.69 2.44
C ILE A 126 7.63 -7.12 3.07
N TYR A 127 6.88 -7.96 3.79
CA TYR A 127 5.79 -7.52 4.65
C TYR A 127 6.19 -7.68 6.11
N GLN A 128 5.77 -6.74 6.95
CA GLN A 128 5.86 -6.91 8.39
C GLN A 128 4.99 -8.09 8.84
N SER A 129 5.51 -8.91 9.76
CA SER A 129 4.74 -9.99 10.38
C SER A 129 3.67 -9.42 11.31
N ILE A 130 2.56 -10.13 11.49
CA ILE A 130 1.49 -9.69 12.41
C ILE A 130 2.04 -9.63 13.84
N GLU A 131 2.80 -10.63 14.24
CA GLU A 131 3.45 -10.70 15.54
C GLU A 131 4.47 -9.58 15.71
N GLY A 132 5.25 -9.27 14.66
CA GLY A 132 6.18 -8.16 14.66
C GLY A 132 5.47 -6.80 14.79
N LEU A 133 4.33 -6.62 14.13
CA LEU A 133 3.51 -5.42 14.25
C LEU A 133 2.98 -5.28 15.68
N ILE A 134 2.38 -6.33 16.24
CA ILE A 134 1.86 -6.32 17.63
C ILE A 134 2.98 -6.00 18.62
N ARG A 135 4.15 -6.63 18.49
CA ARG A 135 5.32 -6.32 19.34
C ARG A 135 5.78 -4.87 19.18
N GLY A 136 5.76 -4.33 17.97
CA GLY A 136 6.20 -2.97 17.68
C GLY A 136 5.27 -1.88 18.24
N VAL A 137 3.96 -2.15 18.34
CA VAL A 137 2.98 -1.19 18.88
C VAL A 137 3.01 -1.13 20.41
N GLY A 138 3.32 -2.22 21.11
CA GLY A 138 3.51 -2.14 22.55
C GLY A 138 3.57 -3.48 23.27
N SER A 139 4.70 -3.73 23.92
CA SER A 139 4.91 -4.76 24.94
C SER A 139 4.11 -4.43 26.22
N GLY A 140 2.79 -4.61 26.19
CA GLY A 140 1.92 -4.43 27.36
C GLY A 140 0.43 -4.35 27.06
N LEU A 141 0.06 -3.98 25.83
CA LEU A 141 -1.34 -4.00 25.38
C LEU A 141 -1.69 -5.39 24.86
N LYS A 142 -2.76 -6.00 25.40
CA LYS A 142 -3.31 -7.27 24.92
C LYS A 142 -4.55 -7.00 24.06
N GLY A 143 -4.76 -7.81 23.02
CA GLY A 143 -6.02 -7.85 22.29
C GLY A 143 -6.16 -6.80 21.18
N PHE A 144 -5.13 -6.57 20.37
CA PHE A 144 -5.29 -5.79 19.14
C PHE A 144 -6.21 -6.50 18.15
N CYS A 145 -7.09 -5.73 17.50
CA CYS A 145 -7.86 -6.23 16.37
C CYS A 145 -6.93 -6.42 15.16
N THR A 146 -6.82 -7.66 14.69
CA THR A 146 -6.03 -8.04 13.49
C THR A 146 -6.92 -8.48 12.33
N ALA A 147 -8.21 -8.15 12.37
CA ALA A 147 -9.21 -8.65 11.43
C ALA A 147 -8.84 -8.35 9.96
N CYS A 148 -8.32 -7.16 9.68
CA CYS A 148 -7.94 -6.73 8.33
C CYS A 148 -6.84 -7.61 7.70
N PHE A 149 -6.03 -8.29 8.52
CA PHE A 149 -4.94 -9.18 8.09
C PHE A 149 -5.33 -10.66 8.15
N THR A 150 -6.14 -11.03 9.15
CA THR A 150 -6.43 -12.43 9.52
C THR A 150 -7.82 -12.92 9.18
N GLY A 151 -8.79 -12.00 9.03
CA GLY A 151 -10.21 -12.32 8.93
C GLY A 151 -10.85 -12.68 10.27
N SER A 152 -10.09 -12.68 11.36
CA SER A 152 -10.60 -12.93 12.71
C SER A 152 -11.13 -11.63 13.32
N TYR A 153 -12.45 -11.46 13.26
CA TYR A 153 -13.12 -10.29 13.83
C TYR A 153 -13.38 -10.50 15.33
N PRO A 154 -13.02 -9.54 16.21
CA PRO A 154 -13.22 -9.65 17.65
C PRO A 154 -14.71 -9.64 18.07
N THR A 155 -15.61 -9.16 17.21
CA THR A 155 -17.05 -9.20 17.43
C THR A 155 -17.73 -10.17 16.47
N LYS A 156 -18.89 -10.71 16.85
CA LYS A 156 -19.72 -11.49 15.92
C LYS A 156 -20.15 -10.61 14.76
N ILE A 157 -19.73 -10.99 13.56
CA ILE A 157 -20.14 -10.33 12.31
C ILE A 157 -21.32 -11.11 11.75
N PRO A 158 -22.47 -10.46 11.46
CA PRO A 158 -23.58 -11.11 10.78
C PRO A 158 -23.10 -11.74 9.46
N PRO A 159 -23.52 -12.97 9.10
CA PRO A 159 -22.99 -13.72 7.95
C PRO A 159 -22.98 -12.94 6.63
N LEU A 160 -23.99 -12.09 6.42
CA LEU A 160 -24.16 -11.31 5.18
C LEU A 160 -23.67 -9.87 5.29
N LEU A 161 -23.13 -9.42 6.44
CA LEU A 161 -22.76 -8.02 6.62
C LEU A 161 -21.63 -7.61 5.67
N LEU A 162 -20.60 -8.46 5.52
CA LEU A 162 -19.48 -8.16 4.63
C LEU A 162 -19.90 -8.11 3.16
N GLU A 163 -20.76 -9.04 2.74
CA GLU A 163 -21.32 -9.09 1.39
C GLU A 163 -22.20 -7.87 1.11
N ARG A 164 -23.03 -7.46 2.08
CA ARG A 164 -23.85 -6.24 1.96
C ARG A 164 -22.99 -4.98 1.87
N ILE A 165 -21.98 -4.84 2.73
CA ILE A 165 -21.04 -3.71 2.69
C ILE A 165 -20.32 -3.66 1.33
N GLU A 166 -19.93 -4.81 0.80
CA GLU A 166 -19.30 -4.90 -0.51
C GLU A 166 -20.27 -4.50 -1.63
N ALA A 167 -21.51 -5.00 -1.62
CA ALA A 167 -22.55 -4.65 -2.57
C ALA A 167 -22.87 -3.15 -2.56
N ASP A 168 -23.10 -2.57 -1.38
CA ASP A 168 -23.39 -1.15 -1.20
C ASP A 168 -22.27 -0.26 -1.76
N ARG A 169 -21.00 -0.66 -1.52
CA ARG A 169 -19.82 0.03 -2.04
C ARG A 169 -19.68 -0.10 -3.55
N MET A 170 -20.02 -1.25 -4.13
CA MET A 170 -20.03 -1.43 -5.58
C MET A 170 -21.13 -0.59 -6.24
N MET A 171 -22.34 -0.59 -5.68
CA MET A 171 -23.46 0.23 -6.18
C MET A 171 -23.13 1.73 -6.17
N THR A 172 -22.56 2.22 -5.06
CA THR A 172 -22.15 3.63 -4.93
C THR A 172 -21.06 4.02 -5.94
N LYS A 173 -20.23 3.07 -6.38
CA LYS A 173 -19.24 3.32 -7.44
C LYS A 173 -19.92 3.39 -8.80
N THR A 174 -20.78 2.44 -9.13
CA THR A 174 -21.48 2.40 -10.44
C THR A 174 -22.34 3.64 -10.64
N SER A 175 -23.07 4.09 -9.62
CA SER A 175 -23.90 5.30 -9.71
C SER A 175 -23.10 6.57 -9.97
N LYS A 176 -21.83 6.63 -9.56
CA LYS A 176 -20.92 7.76 -9.86
C LYS A 176 -20.37 7.76 -11.29
N PHE A 177 -20.57 6.69 -12.06
CA PHE A 177 -20.17 6.60 -13.46
C PHE A 177 -21.35 6.74 -14.43
N GLU A 178 -22.58 6.72 -13.93
CA GLU A 178 -23.82 6.87 -14.72
C GLU A 178 -24.42 8.28 -14.67
N GLU A 179 -23.89 9.18 -13.82
CA GLU A 179 -24.12 10.63 -13.83
C GLU A 179 -22.94 11.38 -14.49
#